data_AF-F7NHI8-F1
#
_entry.id   AF-F7NHI8-F1
#
_cell.length_a   1.000
_cell.length_b   1.000
_cell.length_c   1.000
_cell.angle_alpha   90.00
_cell.angle_beta   90.00
_cell.angle_gamma   90.00
#
_symmetry.space_group_name_H-M   'P 1'
#
loop_
_entity.id
_entity.type
_entity.pdbx_description
1 polymer ?
#
loop_
_entity_poly.entity_id
_entity_poly.type
_entity_poly.pdbx_seq_one_letter_code
_entity_poly.pdbx_strand_id
1 'polypeptide(L)'
;MKWIQWLYPGMKLKRWLFLFALGVILTSFGLAVVFNYQFISQVETQIFLTVYRLTGTHMPGSAPLAGLLVFFAGVAAMVLATKQMILSITSVLLPEGVGSIVQKIYDKRKRDKGPSVVVLGGGTGLSVLLRGLKKYTSNLTAIVTVADDGGSSGRLRQELGMIPPGDLRNCLVALAETEPLMEKLFQHRFGGGGMLAGHSFGNLFIAAMNEVLDDVELAIKESSKVLAVCGQVLPATTKPVRLVATMTDGSQVDGESRIPLSGKKIKHVAIEPADVKPVASALEAIAEADACILGPGSLYTSILPNLLVKEIADALRHSPAVKIYICNVMTQPGETDRYTASQHIKAIINHLGPGVIDYAIINVQTVASHLKEAYAREGAAPVEADVQNVKALGVEPVMANIISETSLVRHNSAQLSRIIMDMVEKIRYKSQVPFLDYYLYNLPVSSENDSNDNEDVC
;
A
#
# COMPACT_ATOMS: atom_id res chain seq x y z
N MET A 1 26.09 -37.36 16.71
CA MET A 1 25.48 -36.49 17.74
C MET A 1 25.55 -35.03 17.29
N LYS A 2 24.50 -34.51 16.61
CA LYS A 2 24.45 -33.11 16.13
C LYS A 2 24.21 -32.07 17.24
N TRP A 3 23.82 -32.50 18.43
CA TRP A 3 23.51 -31.65 19.59
C TRP A 3 24.73 -30.96 20.21
N ILE A 4 25.93 -31.56 20.09
CA ILE A 4 27.17 -30.98 20.64
C ILE A 4 27.58 -29.70 19.88
N GLN A 5 27.09 -29.50 18.66
CA GLN A 5 27.36 -28.30 17.88
C GLN A 5 26.76 -27.03 18.52
N TRP A 6 25.73 -27.19 19.35
CA TRP A 6 25.15 -26.10 20.17
C TRP A 6 26.07 -25.62 21.29
N LEU A 7 27.08 -26.43 21.62
CA LEU A 7 28.14 -26.15 22.57
C LEU A 7 29.45 -25.75 21.87
N TYR A 8 29.44 -25.29 20.62
CA TYR A 8 30.67 -24.73 20.02
C TYR A 8 31.04 -23.36 20.61
N PRO A 9 32.35 -23.04 20.73
CA PRO A 9 32.80 -21.69 21.12
C PRO A 9 32.28 -20.65 20.11
N GLY A 10 31.71 -19.54 20.59
CA GLY A 10 31.21 -18.44 19.75
C GLY A 10 29.70 -18.15 19.87
N MET A 11 28.87 -19.14 20.17
CA MET A 11 27.39 -18.96 20.17
C MET A 11 26.79 -18.37 21.46
N LYS A 12 27.61 -18.04 22.47
CA LYS A 12 27.23 -17.45 23.78
C LYS A 12 26.12 -18.16 24.59
N LEU A 13 25.52 -19.25 24.10
CA LEU A 13 24.40 -19.99 24.71
C LEU A 13 24.80 -20.79 25.97
N LYS A 14 26.05 -21.25 26.07
CA LYS A 14 26.51 -22.15 27.14
C LYS A 14 26.34 -21.55 28.54
N ARG A 15 26.60 -20.25 28.69
CA ARG A 15 26.54 -19.55 29.98
C ARG A 15 25.11 -19.45 30.50
N TRP A 16 24.15 -19.24 29.59
CA TRP A 16 22.74 -19.14 29.94
C TRP A 16 22.11 -20.50 30.22
N LEU A 17 22.50 -21.54 29.48
CA LEU A 17 22.06 -22.91 29.77
C LEU A 17 22.59 -23.40 31.13
N PHE A 18 23.82 -23.02 31.48
CA PHE A 18 24.37 -23.23 32.82
C PHE A 18 23.61 -22.46 33.90
N LEU A 19 23.29 -21.18 33.66
CA LEU A 19 22.50 -20.36 34.59
C LEU A 19 21.09 -20.94 34.81
N PHE A 20 20.46 -21.46 33.76
CA PHE A 20 19.15 -22.12 33.86
C PHE A 20 19.24 -23.39 34.71
N ALA A 21 20.24 -24.25 34.46
CA ALA A 21 20.48 -25.45 35.26
C ALA A 21 20.73 -25.11 36.74
N LEU A 22 21.52 -24.07 37.01
CA LEU A 22 21.76 -23.56 38.37
C LEU A 22 20.45 -23.06 39.01
N GLY A 23 19.61 -22.35 38.24
CA GLY A 23 18.29 -21.90 38.70
C GLY A 23 17.36 -23.05 39.08
N VAL A 24 17.35 -24.16 38.33
CA VAL A 24 16.59 -25.37 38.67
C VAL A 24 17.07 -26.00 39.99
N ILE A 25 18.39 -26.06 40.20
CA ILE A 25 18.98 -26.57 41.45
C ILE A 25 18.59 -25.67 42.63
N LEU A 26 18.71 -24.35 42.51
CA LEU A 26 18.35 -23.40 43.55
C LEU A 26 16.85 -23.44 43.88
N THR A 27 15.99 -23.51 42.86
CA THR A 27 14.54 -23.62 43.04
C THR A 27 14.17 -24.90 43.79
N SER A 28 14.77 -26.03 43.40
CA SER A 28 14.56 -27.33 44.05
C SER A 28 15.07 -27.33 45.50
N PHE A 29 16.23 -26.73 45.75
CA PHE A 29 16.82 -26.62 47.08
C PHE A 29 16.00 -25.71 47.99
N GLY A 30 15.59 -24.53 47.49
CA GLY A 30 14.73 -23.60 48.23
C GLY A 30 13.39 -24.23 48.60
N LEU A 31 12.76 -24.96 47.67
CA LEU A 31 11.54 -25.71 47.92
C LEU A 31 11.75 -26.79 49.00
N ALA A 32 12.84 -27.55 48.92
CA ALA A 32 13.12 -28.62 49.87
C ALA A 32 13.36 -28.09 51.31
N VAL A 33 13.97 -26.91 51.45
CA VAL A 33 14.13 -26.22 52.74
C VAL A 33 12.78 -25.74 53.29
N VAL A 34 11.89 -25.22 52.44
CA VAL A 34 10.55 -24.74 52.85
C VAL A 34 9.66 -25.89 53.35
N PHE A 35 9.71 -27.06 52.70
CA PHE A 35 8.87 -28.21 53.04
C PHE A 35 9.46 -29.15 54.11
N ASN A 36 10.61 -28.79 54.69
CA ASN A 36 11.29 -29.51 55.77
C ASN A 36 11.31 -31.05 55.57
N TYR A 37 11.80 -31.48 54.41
CA TYR A 37 11.99 -32.90 54.13
C TYR A 37 12.97 -33.49 55.16
N GLN A 38 12.64 -34.62 55.79
CA GLN A 38 13.40 -35.25 56.90
C GLN A 38 14.93 -35.36 56.69
N PHE A 39 15.40 -35.36 55.44
CA PHE A 39 16.83 -35.40 55.08
C PHE A 39 17.56 -34.05 55.26
N ILE A 40 16.85 -32.91 55.21
CA ILE A 40 17.41 -31.55 55.34
C ILE A 40 17.57 -31.13 56.80
N SER A 41 16.84 -31.76 57.74
CA SER A 41 16.99 -31.51 59.18
C SER A 41 18.43 -31.66 59.67
N GLN A 42 19.24 -32.56 59.07
CA GLN A 42 20.66 -32.71 59.40
C GLN A 42 21.53 -31.53 58.93
N VAL A 43 21.26 -31.01 57.73
CA VAL A 43 21.97 -29.85 57.17
C VAL A 43 21.52 -28.56 57.87
N GLU A 44 20.22 -28.44 58.16
CA GLU A 44 19.63 -27.39 58.98
C GLU A 44 20.32 -27.33 60.35
N THR A 45 20.53 -28.48 61.00
CA THR A 45 21.25 -28.58 62.28
C THR A 45 22.69 -28.07 62.17
N GLN A 46 23.40 -28.33 61.07
CA GLN A 46 24.78 -27.87 60.90
C GLN A 46 24.88 -26.36 60.60
N ILE A 47 23.97 -25.83 59.79
CA ILE A 47 23.85 -24.38 59.54
C ILE A 47 23.46 -23.67 60.84
N PHE A 48 22.52 -24.24 61.59
CA PHE A 48 22.07 -23.75 62.90
C PHE A 48 23.21 -23.71 63.92
N LEU A 49 24.01 -24.77 64.02
CA LEU A 49 25.18 -24.81 64.91
C LEU A 49 26.26 -23.79 64.52
N THR A 50 26.43 -23.54 63.22
CA THR A 50 27.43 -22.60 62.71
C THR A 50 27.01 -21.15 62.96
N VAL A 51 25.74 -20.81 62.68
CA VAL A 51 25.18 -19.48 62.97
C VAL A 51 25.18 -19.21 64.48
N TYR A 52 24.81 -20.20 65.30
CA TYR A 52 24.83 -20.09 66.76
C TYR A 52 26.21 -19.78 67.32
N ARG A 53 27.26 -20.48 66.83
CA ARG A 53 28.66 -20.22 67.23
C ARG A 53 29.14 -18.82 66.85
N LEU A 54 28.58 -18.21 65.81
CA LEU A 54 29.02 -16.91 65.28
C LEU A 54 28.23 -15.71 65.82
N THR A 55 26.94 -15.87 66.12
CA THR A 55 26.05 -14.72 66.43
C THR A 55 25.40 -14.77 67.82
N GLY A 56 25.48 -15.89 68.54
CA GLY A 56 25.02 -16.01 69.93
C GLY A 56 23.52 -15.79 70.16
N THR A 57 22.70 -15.65 69.11
CA THR A 57 21.25 -15.43 69.19
C THR A 57 20.51 -16.33 68.22
N HIS A 58 19.34 -16.83 68.63
CA HIS A 58 18.46 -17.68 67.81
C HIS A 58 17.16 -16.94 67.50
N MET A 59 16.85 -16.76 66.20
CA MET A 59 15.50 -16.44 65.74
C MET A 59 14.83 -17.72 65.23
N PRO A 60 13.81 -18.26 65.92
CA PRO A 60 13.03 -19.39 65.42
C PRO A 60 12.25 -18.96 64.16
N GLY A 61 12.37 -19.72 63.06
CA GLY A 61 11.64 -19.48 61.80
C GLY A 61 12.42 -18.83 60.66
N SER A 62 13.73 -18.64 60.77
CA SER A 62 14.57 -18.08 59.68
C SER A 62 14.82 -19.05 58.52
N ALA A 63 14.76 -20.36 58.75
CA ALA A 63 14.97 -21.40 57.74
C ALA A 63 13.96 -21.38 56.58
N PRO A 64 12.63 -21.34 56.80
CA PRO A 64 11.66 -21.23 55.70
C PRO A 64 11.76 -19.89 54.97
N LEU A 65 12.12 -18.81 55.66
CA LEU A 65 12.36 -17.50 55.04
C LEU A 65 13.57 -17.54 54.09
N ALA A 66 14.67 -18.17 54.52
CA ALA A 66 15.85 -18.39 53.69
C ALA A 66 15.54 -19.30 52.49
N GLY A 67 14.74 -20.35 52.69
CA GLY A 67 14.27 -21.25 51.62
C GLY A 67 13.45 -20.52 50.55
N LEU A 68 12.54 -19.63 50.96
CA LEU A 68 11.75 -18.79 50.05
C LEU A 68 12.65 -17.83 49.23
N LEU A 69 13.63 -17.18 49.87
CA LEU A 69 14.57 -16.30 49.17
C LEU A 69 15.37 -17.06 48.11
N VAL A 70 15.87 -18.25 48.44
CA VAL A 70 16.62 -19.10 47.48
C VAL A 70 15.71 -19.61 46.37
N PHE A 71 14.46 -19.94 46.67
CA PHE A 71 13.46 -20.31 45.68
C PHE A 71 13.21 -19.18 44.68
N PHE A 72 12.93 -17.96 45.14
CA PHE A 72 12.71 -16.81 44.26
C PHE A 72 13.96 -16.43 43.47
N ALA A 73 15.16 -16.55 44.06
CA ALA A 73 16.41 -16.35 43.35
C ALA A 73 16.61 -17.39 42.22
N GLY A 74 16.25 -18.65 42.46
CA GLY A 74 16.27 -19.72 41.45
C GLY A 74 15.31 -19.43 40.29
N VAL A 75 14.07 -19.04 40.59
CA VAL A 75 13.07 -18.66 39.59
C VAL A 75 13.54 -17.45 38.78
N ALA A 76 14.07 -16.41 39.43
CA ALA A 76 14.61 -15.23 38.76
C ALA A 76 15.77 -15.59 37.81
N ALA A 77 16.70 -16.45 38.25
CA ALA A 77 17.79 -16.95 37.41
C ALA A 77 17.28 -17.71 36.19
N MET A 78 16.24 -18.55 36.35
CA MET A 78 15.62 -19.28 35.24
C MET A 78 14.93 -18.33 34.25
N VAL A 79 14.21 -17.31 34.72
CA VAL A 79 13.57 -16.30 33.86
C VAL A 79 14.62 -15.49 33.08
N LEU A 80 15.67 -15.03 33.75
CA LEU A 80 16.79 -14.31 33.12
C LEU A 80 17.51 -15.17 32.08
N ALA A 81 17.80 -16.43 32.41
CA ALA A 81 18.43 -17.37 31.50
C ALA A 81 17.57 -17.66 30.27
N THR A 82 16.26 -17.87 30.46
CA THR A 82 15.30 -18.11 29.36
C THR A 82 15.22 -16.91 28.43
N LYS A 83 15.08 -15.70 28.99
CA LYS A 83 15.07 -14.44 28.22
C LYS A 83 16.34 -14.30 27.37
N GLN A 84 17.50 -14.59 27.95
CA GLN A 84 18.77 -14.46 27.25
C GLN A 84 19.03 -15.58 26.23
N MET A 85 18.52 -16.80 26.46
CA MET A 85 18.55 -17.87 25.46
C MET A 85 17.71 -17.52 24.24
N ILE A 86 16.49 -16.98 24.45
CA ILE A 86 15.64 -16.50 23.36
C ILE A 86 16.39 -15.43 22.56
N LEU A 87 16.91 -14.39 23.24
CA LEU A 87 17.66 -13.30 22.61
C LEU A 87 18.88 -13.80 21.81
N SER A 88 19.66 -14.73 22.37
CA SER A 88 20.87 -15.29 21.74
C SER A 88 20.58 -16.16 20.52
N ILE A 89 19.41 -16.80 20.44
CA ILE A 89 18.96 -17.57 19.27
C ILE A 89 18.39 -16.62 18.21
N THR A 90 17.53 -15.68 18.62
CA THR A 90 16.97 -14.69 17.70
C THR A 90 18.05 -13.81 17.08
N SER A 91 19.13 -13.46 17.79
CA SER A 91 20.21 -12.63 17.20
C SER A 91 21.00 -13.32 16.10
N VAL A 92 20.95 -14.67 16.01
CA VAL A 92 21.66 -15.46 15.00
C VAL A 92 20.74 -15.80 13.81
N LEU A 93 19.44 -16.00 14.06
CA LEU A 93 18.46 -16.23 13.00
C LEU A 93 17.93 -14.93 12.36
N LEU A 94 18.01 -13.82 13.08
CA LEU A 94 17.48 -12.52 12.67
C LEU A 94 18.54 -11.45 13.00
N PRO A 95 19.53 -11.25 12.10
CA PRO A 95 20.40 -10.09 12.20
C PRO A 95 19.51 -8.86 11.93
N GLU A 96 19.32 -8.04 12.97
CA GLU A 96 18.57 -6.77 13.00
C GLU A 96 17.03 -6.88 12.93
N GLY A 97 16.32 -6.30 13.92
CA GLY A 97 14.96 -5.80 13.69
C GLY A 97 13.74 -6.57 14.25
N VAL A 98 13.79 -7.14 15.46
CA VAL A 98 12.58 -7.73 16.12
C VAL A 98 11.40 -6.73 16.16
N GLY A 99 11.65 -5.46 16.47
CA GLY A 99 10.62 -4.41 16.42
C GLY A 99 10.06 -4.19 15.01
N SER A 100 10.92 -4.24 13.99
CA SER A 100 10.51 -4.09 12.58
C SER A 100 9.61 -5.25 12.12
N ILE A 101 9.85 -6.48 12.56
CA ILE A 101 9.07 -7.65 12.14
C ILE A 101 7.68 -7.64 12.79
N VAL A 102 7.60 -7.40 14.11
CA VAL A 102 6.31 -7.31 14.80
C VAL A 102 5.48 -6.18 14.20
N GLN A 103 6.11 -5.02 13.93
CA GLN A 103 5.45 -3.91 13.27
C GLN A 103 4.97 -4.29 11.86
N LYS A 104 5.81 -4.94 11.03
CA LYS A 104 5.42 -5.42 9.70
C LYS A 104 4.23 -6.39 9.73
N ILE A 105 4.19 -7.31 10.71
CA ILE A 105 3.07 -8.24 10.89
C ILE A 105 1.81 -7.49 11.30
N TYR A 106 1.93 -6.55 12.25
CA TYR A 106 0.82 -5.72 12.69
C TYR A 106 0.26 -4.87 11.54
N ASP A 107 1.13 -4.18 10.80
CA ASP A 107 0.76 -3.36 9.64
C ASP A 107 0.11 -4.20 8.55
N LYS A 108 0.64 -5.40 8.27
CA LYS A 108 0.01 -6.33 7.32
C LYS A 108 -1.40 -6.74 7.76
N ARG A 109 -1.57 -7.17 9.01
CA ARG A 109 -2.89 -7.54 9.54
C ARG A 109 -3.89 -6.37 9.55
N LYS A 110 -3.40 -5.15 9.82
CA LYS A 110 -4.21 -3.93 9.76
C LYS A 110 -4.67 -3.68 8.33
N ARG A 111 -3.76 -3.76 7.34
CA ARG A 111 -4.06 -3.57 5.93
C ARG A 111 -5.01 -4.64 5.37
N ASP A 112 -4.87 -5.90 5.78
CA ASP A 112 -5.76 -7.00 5.38
C ASP A 112 -7.22 -6.77 5.83
N LYS A 113 -7.42 -6.06 6.95
CA LYS A 113 -8.75 -5.64 7.46
C LYS A 113 -9.18 -4.26 6.95
N GLY A 114 -8.37 -3.62 6.12
CA GLY A 114 -8.66 -2.32 5.52
C GLY A 114 -9.85 -2.40 4.57
N PRO A 115 -10.41 -1.24 4.16
CA PRO A 115 -11.54 -1.21 3.23
C PRO A 115 -11.12 -1.73 1.85
N SER A 116 -12.10 -2.28 1.12
CA SER A 116 -11.96 -2.71 -0.27
C SER A 116 -12.05 -1.50 -1.20
N VAL A 117 -10.97 -1.19 -1.92
CA VAL A 117 -10.88 0.01 -2.75
C VAL A 117 -10.51 -0.36 -4.17
N VAL A 118 -11.39 0.00 -5.11
CA VAL A 118 -11.16 -0.12 -6.55
C VAL A 118 -10.66 1.21 -7.09
N VAL A 119 -9.61 1.19 -7.90
CA VAL A 119 -9.08 2.39 -8.56
C VAL A 119 -9.07 2.18 -10.07
N LEU A 120 -9.75 3.05 -10.81
CA LEU A 120 -9.88 2.99 -12.26
C LEU A 120 -9.06 4.10 -12.91
N GLY A 121 -8.21 3.75 -13.88
CA GLY A 121 -7.44 4.75 -14.61
C GLY A 121 -6.33 4.18 -15.48
N GLY A 122 -5.23 4.94 -15.59
CA GLY A 122 -4.06 4.58 -16.38
C GLY A 122 -2.88 5.49 -16.05
N GLY A 123 -1.76 5.24 -16.72
CA GLY A 123 -0.57 6.04 -16.66
C GLY A 123 0.11 6.12 -15.28
N THR A 124 0.90 7.17 -15.12
CA THR A 124 1.76 7.37 -13.96
C THR A 124 1.00 7.88 -12.73
N GLY A 125 -0.09 8.65 -12.93
CA GLY A 125 -0.93 9.17 -11.85
C GLY A 125 -1.54 8.06 -11.00
N LEU A 126 -2.15 7.07 -11.66
CA LEU A 126 -2.70 5.88 -11.01
C LEU A 126 -1.63 5.14 -10.19
N SER A 127 -0.45 4.92 -10.78
CA SER A 127 0.65 4.23 -10.13
C SER A 127 1.18 4.95 -8.89
N VAL A 128 1.23 6.29 -8.93
CA VAL A 128 1.63 7.12 -7.78
C VAL A 128 0.58 7.03 -6.67
N LEU A 129 -0.70 7.01 -7.00
CA LEU A 129 -1.77 6.83 -6.01
C LEU A 129 -1.72 5.44 -5.37
N LEU A 130 -1.58 4.38 -6.16
CA LEU A 130 -1.51 3.00 -5.67
C LEU A 130 -0.35 2.78 -4.68
N ARG A 131 0.83 3.38 -4.94
CA ARG A 131 1.97 3.36 -4.00
C ARG A 131 1.65 3.96 -2.64
N GLY A 132 0.75 4.95 -2.59
CA GLY A 132 0.28 5.58 -1.35
C GLY A 132 -0.79 4.75 -0.66
N LEU A 133 -1.81 4.31 -1.41
CA LEU A 133 -2.94 3.53 -0.90
C LEU A 133 -2.52 2.18 -0.31
N LYS A 134 -1.51 1.50 -0.87
CA LYS A 134 -1.05 0.18 -0.38
C LYS A 134 -0.51 0.19 1.04
N LYS A 135 -0.26 1.39 1.60
CA LYS A 135 0.13 1.57 3.01
C LYS A 135 -1.06 1.46 3.96
N TYR A 136 -2.29 1.62 3.47
CA TYR A 136 -3.50 1.67 4.28
C TYR A 136 -4.37 0.41 4.15
N THR A 137 -4.44 -0.18 2.96
CA THR A 137 -5.23 -1.40 2.72
C THR A 137 -4.50 -2.34 1.76
N SER A 138 -4.69 -3.64 1.98
CA SER A 138 -4.25 -4.70 1.07
C SER A 138 -5.35 -5.15 0.11
N ASN A 139 -6.58 -4.66 0.31
CA ASN A 139 -7.75 -4.95 -0.50
C ASN A 139 -7.88 -3.90 -1.63
N LEU A 140 -6.81 -3.77 -2.42
CA LEU A 140 -6.76 -2.85 -3.57
C LEU A 140 -6.98 -3.59 -4.87
N THR A 141 -7.83 -3.05 -5.74
CA THR A 141 -7.97 -3.53 -7.11
C THR A 141 -7.78 -2.37 -8.08
N ALA A 142 -6.75 -2.44 -8.92
CA ALA A 142 -6.51 -1.47 -9.98
C ALA A 142 -7.10 -1.99 -11.30
N ILE A 143 -8.09 -1.29 -11.85
CA ILE A 143 -8.65 -1.54 -13.18
C ILE A 143 -8.01 -0.57 -14.17
N VAL A 144 -7.35 -1.12 -15.18
CA VAL A 144 -6.45 -0.37 -16.06
C VAL A 144 -6.92 -0.38 -17.51
N THR A 145 -6.86 0.77 -18.16
CA THR A 145 -7.21 0.90 -19.58
C THR A 145 -6.24 0.11 -20.46
N VAL A 146 -6.76 -0.45 -21.55
CA VAL A 146 -5.99 -1.20 -22.55
C VAL A 146 -6.05 -0.54 -23.93
N ALA A 147 -6.28 0.79 -23.95
CA ALA A 147 -6.40 1.58 -25.17
C ALA A 147 -5.08 2.20 -25.67
N ASP A 148 -4.02 2.19 -24.85
CA ASP A 148 -2.69 2.73 -25.18
C ASP A 148 -2.15 2.14 -26.49
N ASP A 149 -1.61 3.01 -27.34
CA ASP A 149 -0.94 2.66 -28.60
C ASP A 149 0.44 3.31 -28.75
N GLY A 150 0.97 3.91 -27.67
CA GLY A 150 2.23 4.62 -27.66
C GLY A 150 3.46 3.77 -27.30
N GLY A 151 4.62 4.18 -27.82
CA GLY A 151 5.93 3.70 -27.38
C GLY A 151 6.10 2.17 -27.40
N SER A 152 6.68 1.63 -26.32
CA SER A 152 6.92 0.18 -26.22
C SER A 152 5.63 -0.64 -26.12
N SER A 153 4.53 -0.09 -25.57
CA SER A 153 3.25 -0.80 -25.48
C SER A 153 2.64 -0.95 -26.87
N GLY A 154 2.61 0.16 -27.63
CA GLY A 154 2.10 0.22 -28.99
C GLY A 154 2.80 -0.74 -29.95
N ARG A 155 4.14 -0.79 -29.91
CA ARG A 155 4.90 -1.73 -30.75
C ARG A 155 4.55 -3.19 -30.47
N LEU A 156 4.52 -3.60 -29.19
CA LEU A 156 4.16 -4.98 -28.82
C LEU A 156 2.73 -5.33 -29.20
N ARG A 157 1.81 -4.38 -29.02
CA ARG A 157 0.41 -4.53 -29.44
C ARG A 157 0.30 -4.78 -30.95
N GLN A 158 1.04 -4.03 -31.77
CA GLN A 158 1.02 -4.18 -33.23
C GLN A 158 1.70 -5.47 -33.70
N GLU A 159 2.82 -5.84 -33.09
CA GLU A 159 3.63 -7.01 -33.49
C GLU A 159 3.04 -8.33 -33.00
N LEU A 160 2.47 -8.37 -31.80
CA LEU A 160 2.01 -9.60 -31.14
C LEU A 160 0.48 -9.71 -31.03
N GLY A 161 -0.28 -8.70 -31.43
CA GLY A 161 -1.75 -8.71 -31.36
C GLY A 161 -2.31 -8.73 -29.93
N MET A 162 -1.51 -8.39 -28.92
CA MET A 162 -1.90 -8.38 -27.51
C MET A 162 -2.41 -7.01 -27.04
N ILE A 163 -3.03 -6.96 -25.86
CA ILE A 163 -3.34 -5.69 -25.19
C ILE A 163 -2.06 -4.94 -24.77
N PRO A 164 -2.04 -3.59 -24.72
CA PRO A 164 -0.85 -2.83 -24.33
C PRO A 164 -0.49 -3.11 -22.85
N PRO A 165 0.73 -3.62 -22.55
CA PRO A 165 1.10 -4.01 -21.20
C PRO A 165 1.59 -2.85 -20.30
N GLY A 166 1.82 -1.65 -20.86
CA GLY A 166 2.57 -0.58 -20.19
C GLY A 166 1.96 -0.08 -18.88
N ASP A 167 0.67 0.25 -18.89
CA ASP A 167 -0.02 0.76 -17.70
C ASP A 167 -0.27 -0.34 -16.67
N LEU A 168 -0.57 -1.55 -17.11
CA LEU A 168 -0.65 -2.74 -16.25
C LEU A 168 0.68 -2.99 -15.53
N ARG A 169 1.80 -2.94 -16.26
CA ARG A 169 3.15 -3.04 -15.70
C ARG A 169 3.39 -1.99 -14.62
N ASN A 170 3.04 -0.73 -14.88
CA ASN A 170 3.25 0.35 -13.91
C ASN A 170 2.46 0.10 -12.62
N CYS A 171 1.22 -0.38 -12.73
CA CYS A 171 0.38 -0.72 -11.57
C CYS A 171 0.92 -1.93 -10.79
N LEU A 172 1.37 -2.98 -11.48
CA LEU A 172 2.00 -4.14 -10.86
C LEU A 172 3.22 -3.72 -10.03
N VAL A 173 4.10 -2.89 -10.61
CA VAL A 173 5.28 -2.38 -9.91
C VAL A 173 4.91 -1.45 -8.76
N ALA A 174 3.88 -0.62 -8.91
CA ALA A 174 3.41 0.27 -7.86
C ALA A 174 2.94 -0.52 -6.60
N LEU A 175 2.28 -1.65 -6.81
CA LEU A 175 1.72 -2.49 -5.76
C LEU A 175 2.66 -3.60 -5.27
N ALA A 176 3.79 -3.87 -5.94
CA ALA A 176 4.77 -4.88 -5.53
C ALA A 176 5.34 -4.64 -4.11
N GLU A 177 5.54 -5.72 -3.36
CA GLU A 177 6.31 -5.79 -2.11
C GLU A 177 7.68 -6.49 -2.35
N THR A 178 8.27 -6.28 -3.53
CA THR A 178 9.53 -6.94 -3.95
C THR A 178 10.79 -6.21 -3.51
N GLU A 179 11.93 -6.91 -3.57
CA GLU A 179 13.25 -6.32 -3.41
C GLU A 179 13.52 -5.18 -4.41
N PRO A 180 14.31 -4.15 -4.04
CA PRO A 180 14.59 -2.99 -4.90
C PRO A 180 15.17 -3.33 -6.27
N LEU A 181 15.88 -4.45 -6.41
CA LEU A 181 16.45 -4.89 -7.68
C LEU A 181 15.36 -5.35 -8.68
N MET A 182 14.36 -6.09 -8.21
CA MET A 182 13.28 -6.59 -9.06
C MET A 182 12.43 -5.43 -9.59
N GLU A 183 12.13 -4.45 -8.72
CA GLU A 183 11.44 -3.22 -9.13
C GLU A 183 12.23 -2.47 -10.22
N LYS A 184 13.56 -2.32 -10.04
CA LYS A 184 14.44 -1.69 -11.04
C LYS A 184 14.46 -2.46 -12.35
N LEU A 185 14.49 -3.80 -12.29
CA LEU A 185 14.49 -4.65 -13.47
C LEU A 185 13.18 -4.51 -14.27
N PHE A 186 12.02 -4.54 -13.61
CA PHE A 186 10.73 -4.36 -14.29
C PHE A 186 10.56 -2.97 -14.90
N GLN A 187 11.16 -1.95 -14.31
CA GLN A 187 11.18 -0.60 -14.87
C GLN A 187 12.28 -0.38 -15.92
N HIS A 188 13.20 -1.34 -16.11
CA HIS A 188 14.29 -1.20 -17.05
C HIS A 188 13.77 -1.01 -18.47
N ARG A 189 14.39 -0.05 -19.17
CA ARG A 189 14.18 0.21 -20.59
C ARG A 189 15.51 0.01 -21.31
N PHE A 190 15.49 -0.85 -22.32
CA PHE A 190 16.67 -1.12 -23.14
C PHE A 190 17.07 0.14 -23.92
N GLY A 191 18.32 0.56 -23.76
CA GLY A 191 18.92 1.63 -24.56
C GLY A 191 19.61 1.11 -25.82
N GLY A 192 20.39 1.98 -26.47
CA GLY A 192 21.18 1.64 -27.64
C GLY A 192 20.37 1.60 -28.94
N GLY A 193 20.89 0.88 -29.93
CA GLY A 193 20.23 0.62 -31.22
C GLY A 193 19.83 -0.85 -31.37
N GLY A 194 18.94 -1.15 -32.32
CA GLY A 194 18.46 -2.51 -32.62
C GLY A 194 17.00 -2.75 -32.21
N MET A 195 16.54 -3.99 -32.38
CA MET A 195 15.12 -4.36 -32.21
C MET A 195 14.59 -4.16 -30.79
N LEU A 196 15.43 -4.39 -29.78
CA LEU A 196 15.05 -4.20 -28.37
C LEU A 196 15.09 -2.73 -27.93
N ALA A 197 15.70 -1.84 -28.70
CA ALA A 197 15.89 -0.45 -28.29
C ALA A 197 14.54 0.24 -28.00
N GLY A 198 14.43 0.80 -26.79
CA GLY A 198 13.22 1.45 -26.31
C GLY A 198 12.16 0.51 -25.71
N HIS A 199 12.29 -0.83 -25.82
CA HIS A 199 11.40 -1.74 -25.10
C HIS A 199 11.64 -1.70 -23.60
N SER A 200 10.58 -1.91 -22.83
CA SER A 200 10.70 -2.15 -21.40
C SER A 200 10.76 -3.65 -21.12
N PHE A 201 11.69 -4.06 -20.24
CA PHE A 201 11.77 -5.45 -19.79
C PHE A 201 10.43 -5.93 -19.21
N GLY A 202 9.80 -5.16 -18.33
CA GLY A 202 8.50 -5.53 -17.75
C GLY A 202 7.40 -5.71 -18.80
N ASN A 203 7.42 -4.94 -19.90
CA ASN A 203 6.47 -5.13 -20.99
C ASN A 203 6.72 -6.44 -21.74
N LEU A 204 8.00 -6.77 -22.01
CA LEU A 204 8.38 -8.04 -22.64
C LEU A 204 8.07 -9.23 -21.73
N PHE A 205 8.26 -9.09 -20.42
CA PHE A 205 7.90 -10.10 -19.45
C PHE A 205 6.40 -10.40 -19.49
N ILE A 206 5.55 -9.37 -19.44
CA ILE A 206 4.08 -9.55 -19.52
C ILE A 206 3.67 -10.14 -20.87
N ALA A 207 4.31 -9.72 -21.97
CA ALA A 207 4.07 -10.29 -23.29
C ALA A 207 4.39 -11.79 -23.34
N ALA A 208 5.55 -12.20 -22.81
CA ALA A 208 5.95 -13.60 -22.73
C ALA A 208 5.01 -14.41 -21.82
N MET A 209 4.58 -13.85 -20.68
CA MET A 209 3.60 -14.49 -19.80
C MET A 209 2.26 -14.72 -20.52
N ASN A 210 1.80 -13.73 -21.30
CA ASN A 210 0.60 -13.84 -22.09
C ASN A 210 0.72 -14.90 -23.18
N GLU A 211 1.85 -14.97 -23.89
CA GLU A 211 2.10 -15.98 -24.92
C GLU A 211 2.18 -17.40 -24.36
N VAL A 212 2.76 -17.57 -23.17
CA VAL A 212 2.88 -18.89 -22.51
C VAL A 212 1.54 -19.39 -21.99
N LEU A 213 0.70 -18.50 -21.46
CA LEU A 213 -0.55 -18.87 -20.79
C LEU A 213 -1.78 -18.80 -21.70
N ASP A 214 -1.69 -18.10 -22.83
CA ASP A 214 -2.78 -17.81 -23.77
C ASP A 214 -4.03 -17.21 -23.09
N ASP A 215 -3.81 -16.49 -21.99
CA ASP A 215 -4.84 -15.82 -21.20
C ASP A 215 -4.23 -14.58 -20.53
N VAL A 216 -4.72 -13.41 -20.95
CA VAL A 216 -4.26 -12.10 -20.47
C VAL A 216 -4.48 -11.93 -18.97
N GLU A 217 -5.65 -12.33 -18.47
CA GLU A 217 -6.00 -12.15 -17.06
C GLU A 217 -5.16 -13.08 -16.19
N LEU A 218 -5.01 -14.33 -16.61
CA LEU A 218 -4.14 -15.29 -15.94
C LEU A 218 -2.67 -14.85 -15.98
N ALA A 219 -2.20 -14.30 -17.09
CA ALA A 219 -0.84 -13.78 -17.23
C ALA A 219 -0.55 -12.63 -16.26
N ILE A 220 -1.49 -11.69 -16.10
CA ILE A 220 -1.37 -10.59 -15.13
C ILE A 220 -1.43 -11.14 -13.69
N LYS A 221 -2.30 -12.12 -13.43
CA LYS A 221 -2.42 -12.79 -12.12
C LYS A 221 -1.14 -13.52 -11.72
N GLU A 222 -0.53 -14.30 -12.61
CA GLU A 222 0.74 -14.98 -12.33
C GLU A 222 1.90 -13.99 -12.22
N SER A 223 1.91 -12.93 -13.05
CA SER A 223 2.87 -11.83 -12.92
C SER A 223 2.78 -11.14 -11.55
N SER A 224 1.56 -10.98 -11.02
CA SER A 224 1.32 -10.41 -9.69
C SER A 224 1.93 -11.27 -8.58
N LYS A 225 1.92 -12.60 -8.71
CA LYS A 225 2.54 -13.51 -7.75
C LYS A 225 4.07 -13.41 -7.77
N VAL A 226 4.67 -13.38 -8.97
CA VAL A 226 6.12 -13.20 -9.14
C VAL A 226 6.59 -11.90 -8.49
N LEU A 227 5.77 -10.85 -8.59
CA LEU A 227 6.06 -9.53 -8.03
C LEU A 227 5.55 -9.32 -6.60
N ALA A 228 5.03 -10.36 -5.93
CA ALA A 228 4.46 -10.26 -4.57
C ALA A 228 3.57 -9.01 -4.41
N VAL A 229 2.64 -8.82 -5.35
CA VAL A 229 1.77 -7.63 -5.42
C VAL A 229 0.80 -7.60 -4.23
N CYS A 230 0.69 -6.44 -3.59
CA CYS A 230 -0.30 -6.15 -2.56
C CYS A 230 -1.60 -5.65 -3.21
N GLY A 231 -2.55 -6.56 -3.42
CA GLY A 231 -3.82 -6.29 -4.11
C GLY A 231 -3.90 -6.99 -5.47
N GLN A 232 -4.71 -6.46 -6.37
CA GLN A 232 -4.96 -7.00 -7.70
C GLN A 232 -4.81 -5.92 -8.77
N VAL A 233 -4.31 -6.32 -9.94
CA VAL A 233 -4.26 -5.48 -11.15
C VAL A 233 -5.03 -6.22 -12.23
N LEU A 234 -6.03 -5.56 -12.80
CA LEU A 234 -6.94 -6.13 -13.77
C LEU A 234 -6.99 -5.24 -15.02
N PRO A 235 -7.00 -5.81 -16.22
CA PRO A 235 -7.28 -5.04 -17.43
C PRO A 235 -8.77 -4.72 -17.49
N ALA A 236 -9.14 -3.55 -18.04
CA ALA A 236 -10.55 -3.21 -18.23
C ALA A 236 -11.27 -4.18 -19.17
N THR A 237 -10.55 -4.79 -20.12
CA THR A 237 -11.01 -5.87 -21.00
C THR A 237 -9.81 -6.68 -21.48
N THR A 238 -10.02 -7.95 -21.86
CA THR A 238 -8.97 -8.78 -22.49
C THR A 238 -8.86 -8.55 -24.00
N LYS A 239 -9.79 -7.79 -24.60
CA LYS A 239 -9.78 -7.51 -26.04
C LYS A 239 -8.98 -6.24 -26.35
N PRO A 240 -8.15 -6.24 -27.41
CA PRO A 240 -7.51 -5.01 -27.87
C PRO A 240 -8.55 -3.96 -28.29
N VAL A 241 -8.43 -2.73 -27.80
CA VAL A 241 -9.34 -1.62 -28.13
C VAL A 241 -8.57 -0.40 -28.61
N ARG A 242 -9.09 0.30 -29.60
CA ARG A 242 -8.58 1.60 -30.04
C ARG A 242 -9.42 2.71 -29.43
N LEU A 243 -8.78 3.83 -29.13
CA LEU A 243 -9.46 5.04 -28.68
C LEU A 243 -9.67 5.96 -29.88
N VAL A 244 -10.90 6.38 -30.11
CA VAL A 244 -11.28 7.30 -31.19
C VAL A 244 -11.89 8.55 -30.58
N ALA A 245 -11.34 9.72 -30.92
CA ALA A 245 -11.89 11.01 -30.52
C ALA A 245 -12.63 11.68 -31.68
N THR A 246 -13.84 12.17 -31.39
CA THR A 246 -14.55 13.13 -32.23
C THR A 246 -14.27 14.54 -31.72
N MET A 247 -13.78 15.41 -32.59
CA MET A 247 -13.46 16.80 -32.29
C MET A 247 -14.69 17.70 -32.42
N THR A 248 -14.62 18.93 -31.90
CA THR A 248 -15.73 19.89 -31.98
C THR A 248 -16.09 20.32 -33.40
N ASP A 249 -15.15 20.23 -34.34
CA ASP A 249 -15.37 20.51 -35.76
C ASP A 249 -15.95 19.31 -36.54
N GLY A 250 -16.19 18.18 -35.86
CA GLY A 250 -16.70 16.94 -36.46
C GLY A 250 -15.63 16.00 -37.02
N SER A 251 -14.36 16.41 -37.08
CA SER A 251 -13.28 15.51 -37.49
C SER A 251 -13.03 14.41 -36.46
N GLN A 252 -12.53 13.26 -36.91
CA GLN A 252 -12.19 12.12 -36.06
C GLN A 252 -10.67 11.90 -36.03
N VAL A 253 -10.16 11.49 -34.87
CA VAL A 253 -8.76 11.10 -34.67
C VAL A 253 -8.74 9.72 -34.01
N ASP A 254 -8.08 8.76 -34.66
CA ASP A 254 -7.87 7.40 -34.19
C ASP A 254 -6.47 7.28 -33.57
N GLY A 255 -6.43 6.72 -32.35
CA GLY A 255 -5.22 6.40 -31.60
C GLY A 255 -5.00 7.31 -30.39
N GLU A 256 -4.75 6.71 -29.23
CA GLU A 256 -4.55 7.40 -27.95
C GLU A 256 -3.42 8.43 -28.05
N SER A 257 -2.27 8.03 -28.59
CA SER A 257 -1.07 8.87 -28.74
C SER A 257 -1.24 10.02 -29.74
N ARG A 258 -2.26 9.96 -30.61
CA ARG A 258 -2.52 10.96 -31.66
C ARG A 258 -3.56 11.99 -31.25
N ILE A 259 -4.46 11.65 -30.33
CA ILE A 259 -5.57 12.53 -29.91
C ILE A 259 -5.07 13.87 -29.36
N PRO A 260 -4.12 13.92 -28.41
CA PRO A 260 -3.61 15.19 -27.89
C PRO A 260 -2.86 16.02 -28.94
N LEU A 261 -2.26 15.37 -29.94
CA LEU A 261 -1.49 16.01 -31.00
C LEU A 261 -2.35 16.65 -32.11
N SER A 262 -3.67 16.48 -32.02
CA SER A 262 -4.60 17.00 -33.04
C SER A 262 -4.69 18.52 -33.09
N GLY A 263 -4.35 19.21 -31.99
CA GLY A 263 -4.50 20.65 -31.84
C GLY A 263 -5.96 21.13 -31.85
N LYS A 264 -6.92 20.21 -31.67
CA LYS A 264 -8.37 20.48 -31.71
C LYS A 264 -9.02 20.14 -30.38
N LYS A 265 -10.16 20.77 -30.10
CA LYS A 265 -10.93 20.49 -28.88
C LYS A 265 -11.70 19.18 -29.04
N ILE A 266 -11.51 18.27 -28.08
CA ILE A 266 -12.25 17.00 -28.01
C ILE A 266 -13.72 17.29 -27.65
N LYS A 267 -14.65 16.72 -28.43
CA LYS A 267 -16.09 16.73 -28.14
C LYS A 267 -16.50 15.45 -27.41
N HIS A 268 -16.02 14.31 -27.89
CA HIS A 268 -16.39 12.99 -27.37
C HIS A 268 -15.29 11.97 -27.69
N VAL A 269 -15.12 10.96 -26.83
CA VAL A 269 -14.27 9.78 -27.08
C VAL A 269 -15.09 8.50 -27.01
N ALA A 270 -14.72 7.54 -27.84
CA ALA A 270 -15.30 6.20 -27.89
C ALA A 270 -14.18 5.14 -28.04
N ILE A 271 -14.48 3.91 -27.65
CA ILE A 271 -13.60 2.76 -27.89
C ILE A 271 -14.11 1.94 -29.08
N GLU A 272 -13.18 1.36 -29.84
CA GLU A 272 -13.49 0.45 -30.94
C GLU A 272 -12.69 -0.86 -30.79
N PRO A 273 -13.33 -2.05 -30.77
CA PRO A 273 -14.79 -2.27 -30.87
C PRO A 273 -15.58 -1.74 -29.67
N ALA A 274 -16.81 -1.26 -29.91
CA ALA A 274 -17.64 -0.64 -28.87
C ALA A 274 -18.35 -1.64 -27.94
N ASP A 275 -18.45 -2.90 -28.36
CA ASP A 275 -19.17 -3.99 -27.68
C ASP A 275 -18.24 -4.91 -26.85
N VAL A 276 -17.02 -4.46 -26.57
CA VAL A 276 -16.09 -5.21 -25.73
C VAL A 276 -16.66 -5.45 -24.33
N LYS A 277 -16.37 -6.65 -23.81
CA LYS A 277 -16.76 -7.07 -22.47
C LYS A 277 -15.63 -6.83 -21.48
N PRO A 278 -15.93 -6.41 -20.24
CA PRO A 278 -14.94 -6.35 -19.20
C PRO A 278 -14.54 -7.75 -18.73
N VAL A 279 -13.45 -7.82 -17.97
CA VAL A 279 -13.14 -9.03 -17.20
C VAL A 279 -14.13 -9.20 -16.05
N ALA A 280 -14.55 -10.43 -15.78
CA ALA A 280 -15.54 -10.71 -14.73
C ALA A 280 -15.04 -10.27 -13.35
N SER A 281 -13.76 -10.49 -13.06
CA SER A 281 -13.10 -10.06 -11.83
C SER A 281 -13.15 -8.54 -11.60
N ALA A 282 -13.20 -7.72 -12.65
CA ALA A 282 -13.35 -6.28 -12.52
C ALA A 282 -14.76 -5.89 -12.06
N LEU A 283 -15.78 -6.58 -12.56
CA LEU A 283 -17.17 -6.37 -12.15
C LEU A 283 -17.38 -6.83 -10.70
N GLU A 284 -16.83 -7.99 -10.33
CA GLU A 284 -16.84 -8.51 -8.96
C GLU A 284 -16.18 -7.52 -7.99
N ALA A 285 -14.99 -7.03 -8.33
CA ALA A 285 -14.29 -6.05 -7.50
C ALA A 285 -15.09 -4.75 -7.30
N ILE A 286 -15.76 -4.24 -8.35
CA ILE A 286 -16.63 -3.04 -8.24
C ILE A 286 -17.86 -3.31 -7.36
N ALA A 287 -18.42 -4.51 -7.42
CA ALA A 287 -19.59 -4.89 -6.62
C ALA A 287 -19.26 -5.03 -5.13
N GLU A 288 -18.06 -5.52 -4.80
CA GLU A 288 -17.59 -5.73 -3.42
C GLU A 288 -16.85 -4.52 -2.81
N ALA A 289 -16.65 -3.45 -3.59
CA ALA A 289 -15.89 -2.29 -3.14
C ALA A 289 -16.63 -1.49 -2.04
N ASP A 290 -15.89 -1.02 -1.05
CA ASP A 290 -16.34 0.06 -0.17
C ASP A 290 -16.24 1.41 -0.91
N ALA A 291 -15.24 1.56 -1.78
CA ALA A 291 -15.01 2.76 -2.58
C ALA A 291 -14.47 2.48 -3.98
N CYS A 292 -14.94 3.24 -4.96
CA CYS A 292 -14.40 3.27 -6.32
C CYS A 292 -13.80 4.65 -6.61
N ILE A 293 -12.54 4.68 -7.01
CA ILE A 293 -11.77 5.89 -7.25
C ILE A 293 -11.49 6.03 -8.73
N LEU A 294 -11.84 7.18 -9.32
CA LEU A 294 -11.60 7.49 -10.72
C LEU A 294 -10.38 8.42 -10.83
N GLY A 295 -9.29 7.90 -11.40
CA GLY A 295 -8.03 8.62 -11.56
C GLY A 295 -7.12 8.59 -10.31
N PRO A 296 -6.12 9.50 -10.23
CA PRO A 296 -5.84 10.56 -11.19
C PRO A 296 -5.26 10.01 -12.49
N GLY A 297 -5.48 10.74 -13.59
CA GLY A 297 -4.96 10.38 -14.91
C GLY A 297 -5.52 11.31 -15.97
N SER A 298 -5.06 11.17 -17.21
CA SER A 298 -5.62 11.94 -18.31
C SER A 298 -7.11 11.65 -18.47
N LEU A 299 -7.92 12.70 -18.63
CA LEU A 299 -9.37 12.56 -18.64
C LEU A 299 -9.85 11.69 -19.80
N TYR A 300 -9.40 12.01 -21.02
CA TYR A 300 -9.87 11.38 -22.24
C TYR A 300 -9.11 10.11 -22.61
N THR A 301 -7.84 10.02 -22.22
CA THR A 301 -6.93 8.94 -22.62
C THR A 301 -6.63 7.93 -21.51
N SER A 302 -6.96 8.21 -20.24
CA SER A 302 -6.76 7.26 -19.13
C SER A 302 -8.02 6.93 -18.34
N ILE A 303 -8.85 7.93 -17.99
CA ILE A 303 -10.03 7.71 -17.13
C ILE A 303 -11.22 7.24 -17.97
N LEU A 304 -11.65 8.03 -18.95
CA LEU A 304 -12.79 7.69 -19.80
C LEU A 304 -12.65 6.34 -20.52
N PRO A 305 -11.48 5.93 -21.05
CA PRO A 305 -11.36 4.65 -21.75
C PRO A 305 -11.70 3.42 -20.88
N ASN A 306 -11.46 3.48 -19.57
CA ASN A 306 -11.92 2.43 -18.65
C ASN A 306 -13.45 2.39 -18.57
N LEU A 307 -14.05 3.56 -18.50
CA LEU A 307 -15.49 3.74 -18.27
C LEU A 307 -16.32 3.58 -19.55
N LEU A 308 -15.69 3.68 -20.72
CA LEU A 308 -16.32 3.40 -22.01
C LEU A 308 -16.58 1.91 -22.24
N VAL A 309 -15.96 1.02 -21.45
CA VAL A 309 -16.40 -0.38 -21.34
C VAL A 309 -17.73 -0.38 -20.59
N LYS A 310 -18.83 -0.43 -21.34
CA LYS A 310 -20.19 -0.11 -20.85
C LYS A 310 -20.57 -0.77 -19.53
N GLU A 311 -20.26 -2.05 -19.38
CA GLU A 311 -20.59 -2.83 -18.18
C GLU A 311 -19.82 -2.37 -16.93
N ILE A 312 -18.62 -1.79 -17.07
CA ILE A 312 -17.89 -1.17 -15.95
C ILE A 312 -18.62 0.08 -15.47
N ALA A 313 -19.05 0.95 -16.38
CA ALA A 313 -19.82 2.14 -16.01
C ALA A 313 -21.18 1.78 -15.38
N ASP A 314 -21.84 0.74 -15.91
CA ASP A 314 -23.09 0.24 -15.35
C ASP A 314 -22.87 -0.37 -13.95
N ALA A 315 -21.81 -1.15 -13.74
CA ALA A 315 -21.47 -1.68 -12.42
C ALA A 315 -21.17 -0.56 -11.41
N LEU A 316 -20.41 0.47 -11.81
CA LEU A 316 -20.15 1.63 -10.96
C LEU A 316 -21.44 2.33 -10.54
N ARG A 317 -22.39 2.52 -11.47
CA ARG A 317 -23.66 3.21 -11.18
C ARG A 317 -24.54 2.44 -10.20
N HIS A 318 -24.55 1.11 -10.27
CA HIS A 318 -25.36 0.25 -9.40
C HIS A 318 -24.65 -0.14 -8.09
N SER A 319 -23.32 0.03 -8.02
CA SER A 319 -22.55 -0.30 -6.83
C SER A 319 -22.94 0.60 -5.64
N PRO A 320 -23.04 0.06 -4.41
CA PRO A 320 -23.23 0.85 -3.20
C PRO A 320 -21.94 1.58 -2.77
N ALA A 321 -20.79 1.26 -3.38
CA ALA A 321 -19.52 1.90 -3.11
C ALA A 321 -19.60 3.42 -3.27
N VAL A 322 -18.81 4.15 -2.47
CA VAL A 322 -18.61 5.59 -2.69
C VAL A 322 -17.77 5.82 -3.94
N LYS A 323 -18.23 6.68 -4.86
CA LYS A 323 -17.50 7.02 -6.10
C LYS A 323 -16.76 8.33 -5.95
N ILE A 324 -15.44 8.29 -5.99
CA ILE A 324 -14.56 9.45 -5.77
C ILE A 324 -13.80 9.75 -7.06
N TYR A 325 -14.03 10.90 -7.66
CA TYR A 325 -13.21 11.40 -8.76
C TYR A 325 -12.03 12.22 -8.22
N ILE A 326 -10.82 11.96 -8.71
CA ILE A 326 -9.64 12.75 -8.38
C ILE A 326 -9.35 13.68 -9.55
N CYS A 327 -9.64 14.97 -9.34
CA CYS A 327 -9.48 15.98 -10.38
C CYS A 327 -7.99 16.19 -10.70
N ASN A 328 -7.73 16.40 -11.99
CA ASN A 328 -6.42 16.79 -12.49
C ASN A 328 -6.04 18.14 -11.88
N VAL A 329 -4.76 18.31 -11.55
CA VAL A 329 -4.22 19.56 -10.98
C VAL A 329 -3.92 20.58 -12.06
N MET A 330 -3.46 20.12 -13.22
CA MET A 330 -3.12 20.92 -14.39
C MET A 330 -3.95 20.45 -15.58
N THR A 331 -4.31 21.38 -16.47
CA THR A 331 -4.88 21.05 -17.78
C THR A 331 -3.83 20.35 -18.63
N GLN A 332 -4.28 19.54 -19.59
CA GLN A 332 -3.42 18.84 -20.54
C GLN A 332 -3.62 19.41 -21.94
N PRO A 333 -2.54 19.90 -22.59
CA PRO A 333 -2.61 20.44 -23.94
C PRO A 333 -3.23 19.45 -24.93
N GLY A 334 -4.23 19.89 -25.69
CA GLY A 334 -4.93 19.05 -26.67
C GLY A 334 -5.97 18.09 -26.10
N GLU A 335 -6.10 17.99 -24.77
CA GLU A 335 -7.14 17.20 -24.10
C GLU A 335 -8.11 18.08 -23.31
N THR A 336 -7.61 18.80 -22.31
CA THR A 336 -8.40 19.52 -21.32
C THR A 336 -8.06 21.01 -21.27
N ASP A 337 -7.73 21.59 -22.43
CA ASP A 337 -7.38 23.00 -22.57
C ASP A 337 -8.42 23.93 -21.94
N ARG A 338 -7.98 24.68 -20.92
CA ARG A 338 -8.80 25.62 -20.14
C ARG A 338 -9.97 24.97 -19.39
N TYR A 339 -9.87 23.67 -19.07
CA TYR A 339 -10.90 23.01 -18.29
C TYR A 339 -10.86 23.45 -16.82
N THR A 340 -12.03 23.78 -16.27
CA THR A 340 -12.26 23.86 -14.82
C THR A 340 -12.57 22.47 -14.24
N ALA A 341 -12.63 22.34 -12.91
CA ALA A 341 -12.96 21.08 -12.25
C ALA A 341 -14.37 20.62 -12.64
N SER A 342 -15.35 21.53 -12.68
CA SER A 342 -16.70 21.20 -13.13
C SER A 342 -16.74 20.76 -14.59
N GLN A 343 -15.87 21.27 -15.46
CA GLN A 343 -15.79 20.84 -16.86
C GLN A 343 -15.23 19.43 -17.02
N HIS A 344 -14.27 19.02 -16.18
CA HIS A 344 -13.82 17.62 -16.12
C HIS A 344 -14.96 16.68 -15.71
N ILE A 345 -15.67 17.02 -14.63
CA ILE A 345 -16.80 16.23 -14.13
C ILE A 345 -17.93 16.17 -15.17
N LYS A 346 -18.25 17.31 -15.78
CA LYS A 346 -19.28 17.40 -16.83
C LYS A 346 -18.91 16.56 -18.05
N ALA A 347 -17.63 16.50 -18.43
CA ALA A 347 -17.20 15.60 -19.49
C ALA A 347 -17.49 14.14 -19.12
N ILE A 348 -17.16 13.69 -17.90
CA ILE A 348 -17.49 12.32 -17.45
C ILE A 348 -19.00 12.05 -17.50
N ILE A 349 -19.80 12.96 -16.94
CA ILE A 349 -21.28 12.85 -16.92
C ILE A 349 -21.84 12.84 -18.35
N ASN A 350 -21.30 13.65 -19.27
CA ASN A 350 -21.77 13.67 -20.66
C ASN A 350 -21.49 12.35 -21.39
N HIS A 351 -20.45 11.60 -21.01
CA HIS A 351 -20.12 10.31 -21.64
C HIS A 351 -20.92 9.16 -21.04
N LEU A 352 -21.17 9.19 -19.73
CA LEU A 352 -21.66 8.02 -18.98
C LEU A 352 -23.06 8.23 -18.38
N GLY A 353 -23.58 9.46 -18.38
CA GLY A 353 -24.75 9.85 -17.60
C GLY A 353 -24.43 10.11 -16.13
N PRO A 354 -25.45 10.46 -15.32
CA PRO A 354 -25.29 10.73 -13.89
C PRO A 354 -25.07 9.44 -13.08
N GLY A 355 -24.71 9.59 -11.80
CA GLY A 355 -24.61 8.49 -10.83
C GLY A 355 -23.27 7.74 -10.79
N VAL A 356 -22.24 8.27 -11.46
CA VAL A 356 -20.89 7.66 -11.53
C VAL A 356 -19.85 8.38 -10.67
N ILE A 357 -20.20 9.53 -10.08
CA ILE A 357 -19.33 10.33 -9.20
C ILE A 357 -20.20 10.87 -8.07
N ASP A 358 -19.81 10.60 -6.82
CA ASP A 358 -20.44 11.17 -5.62
C ASP A 358 -19.61 12.34 -5.07
N TYR A 359 -18.28 12.17 -5.03
CA TYR A 359 -17.34 13.14 -4.52
C TYR A 359 -16.26 13.47 -5.55
N ALA A 360 -15.79 14.73 -5.57
CA ALA A 360 -14.64 15.14 -6.37
C ALA A 360 -13.56 15.76 -5.48
N ILE A 361 -12.37 15.15 -5.42
CA ILE A 361 -11.21 15.72 -4.73
C ILE A 361 -10.55 16.73 -5.67
N ILE A 362 -10.45 17.98 -5.22
CA ILE A 362 -10.00 19.11 -6.03
C ILE A 362 -8.90 19.86 -5.30
N ASN A 363 -7.79 20.11 -6.02
CA ASN A 363 -6.68 20.88 -5.46
C ASN A 363 -7.04 22.36 -5.32
N VAL A 364 -6.76 22.94 -4.15
CA VAL A 364 -6.87 24.40 -3.89
C VAL A 364 -5.53 25.03 -3.54
N GLN A 365 -4.45 24.25 -3.46
CA GLN A 365 -3.12 24.78 -3.23
C GLN A 365 -2.65 25.57 -4.45
N THR A 366 -2.12 26.77 -4.21
CA THR A 366 -1.52 27.60 -5.26
C THR A 366 -0.23 26.95 -5.76
N VAL A 367 -0.11 26.84 -7.09
CA VAL A 367 1.10 26.34 -7.74
C VAL A 367 2.20 27.41 -7.73
N ALA A 368 3.42 27.05 -7.36
CA ALA A 368 4.57 27.96 -7.34
C ALA A 368 4.78 28.65 -8.71
N SER A 369 5.10 29.95 -8.69
CA SER A 369 5.16 30.78 -9.91
C SER A 369 6.09 30.23 -10.99
N HIS A 370 7.27 29.74 -10.61
CA HIS A 370 8.24 29.17 -11.55
C HIS A 370 7.73 27.90 -12.25
N LEU A 371 6.98 27.05 -11.54
CA LEU A 371 6.32 25.88 -12.13
C LEU A 371 5.16 26.31 -13.01
N LYS A 372 4.33 27.25 -12.54
CA LYS A 372 3.22 27.78 -13.33
C LYS A 372 3.69 28.33 -14.68
N GLU A 373 4.80 29.07 -14.70
CA GLU A 373 5.42 29.57 -15.93
C GLU A 373 5.96 28.44 -16.82
N ALA A 374 6.58 27.41 -16.22
CA ALA A 374 7.08 26.26 -16.98
C ALA A 374 5.93 25.51 -17.68
N TYR A 375 4.84 25.21 -16.95
CA TYR A 375 3.65 24.58 -17.54
C TYR A 375 2.95 25.48 -18.56
N ALA A 376 2.91 26.81 -18.32
CA ALA A 376 2.33 27.75 -19.28
C ALA A 376 3.08 27.76 -20.62
N ARG A 377 4.40 27.58 -20.63
CA ARG A 377 5.19 27.42 -21.87
C ARG A 377 4.83 26.17 -22.66
N GLU A 378 4.34 25.14 -21.97
CA GLU A 378 3.84 23.90 -22.59
C GLU A 378 2.34 23.97 -22.93
N GLY A 379 1.66 25.09 -22.67
CA GLY A 379 0.23 25.26 -22.92
C GLY A 379 -0.68 24.72 -21.80
N ALA A 380 -0.11 24.35 -20.65
CA ALA A 380 -0.86 23.86 -19.49
C ALA A 380 -1.07 24.95 -18.43
N ALA A 381 -2.21 24.88 -17.73
CA ALA A 381 -2.56 25.81 -16.65
C ALA A 381 -3.15 25.05 -15.45
N PRO A 382 -3.08 25.61 -14.23
CA PRO A 382 -3.77 25.03 -13.07
C PRO A 382 -5.28 24.94 -13.31
N VAL A 383 -5.87 23.81 -12.94
CA VAL A 383 -7.32 23.60 -13.03
C VAL A 383 -8.01 24.44 -11.95
N GLU A 384 -8.94 25.29 -12.36
CA GLU A 384 -9.76 26.07 -11.44
C GLU A 384 -10.80 25.18 -10.74
N ALA A 385 -10.95 25.33 -9.43
CA ALA A 385 -11.80 24.45 -8.63
C ALA A 385 -13.32 24.67 -8.79
N ASP A 386 -13.73 25.87 -9.22
CA ASP A 386 -15.12 26.30 -9.48
C ASP A 386 -16.23 25.57 -8.69
N VAL A 387 -16.05 25.54 -7.36
CA VAL A 387 -16.77 24.68 -6.38
C VAL A 387 -18.29 24.74 -6.51
N GLN A 388 -18.86 25.93 -6.79
CA GLN A 388 -20.31 26.10 -6.95
C GLN A 388 -20.84 25.37 -8.19
N ASN A 389 -20.08 25.37 -9.30
CA ASN A 389 -20.46 24.66 -10.51
C ASN A 389 -20.35 23.14 -10.30
N VAL A 390 -19.37 22.68 -9.51
CA VAL A 390 -19.26 21.27 -9.13
C VAL A 390 -20.49 20.81 -8.35
N LYS A 391 -20.92 21.58 -7.34
CA LYS A 391 -22.15 21.30 -6.58
C LYS A 391 -23.40 21.31 -7.45
N ALA A 392 -23.48 22.22 -8.43
CA ALA A 392 -24.59 22.29 -9.38
C ALA A 392 -24.70 21.04 -10.28
N LEU A 393 -23.64 20.24 -10.40
CA LEU A 393 -23.65 18.95 -11.11
C LEU A 393 -24.08 17.78 -10.21
N GLY A 394 -24.41 18.02 -8.94
CA GLY A 394 -24.79 16.99 -7.97
C GLY A 394 -23.61 16.21 -7.37
N VAL A 395 -22.39 16.74 -7.49
CA VAL A 395 -21.16 16.14 -6.94
C VAL A 395 -20.68 16.97 -5.75
N GLU A 396 -20.30 16.32 -4.65
CA GLU A 396 -19.77 17.04 -3.48
C GLU A 396 -18.25 17.28 -3.63
N PRO A 397 -17.80 18.55 -3.70
CA PRO A 397 -16.38 18.89 -3.81
C PRO A 397 -15.66 18.74 -2.47
N VAL A 398 -14.54 18.04 -2.49
CA VAL A 398 -13.58 17.92 -1.39
C VAL A 398 -12.34 18.73 -1.74
N MET A 399 -12.27 19.94 -1.19
CA MET A 399 -11.13 20.82 -1.38
C MET A 399 -9.95 20.36 -0.53
N ALA A 400 -8.78 20.21 -1.15
CA ALA A 400 -7.59 19.79 -0.45
C ALA A 400 -6.32 20.39 -1.04
N ASN A 401 -5.29 20.50 -0.21
CA ASN A 401 -3.93 20.74 -0.68
C ASN A 401 -3.33 19.38 -0.98
N ILE A 402 -3.09 19.05 -2.25
CA ILE A 402 -2.71 17.69 -2.66
C ILE A 402 -1.56 17.69 -3.65
N ILE A 403 -0.79 18.77 -3.74
CA ILE A 403 0.32 18.87 -4.70
C ILE A 403 1.68 18.70 -4.02
N SER A 404 2.59 18.06 -4.73
CA SER A 404 4.01 18.02 -4.44
C SER A 404 4.74 18.77 -5.56
N GLU A 405 5.60 19.71 -5.20
CA GLU A 405 6.26 20.65 -6.12
C GLU A 405 7.78 20.45 -6.15
N THR A 406 8.25 19.20 -6.30
CA THR A 406 9.69 18.92 -6.30
C THR A 406 10.35 19.32 -7.61
N SER A 407 9.90 18.74 -8.72
CA SER A 407 10.37 19.06 -10.08
C SER A 407 9.23 19.24 -11.09
N LEU A 408 8.07 18.66 -10.80
CA LEU A 408 6.84 18.74 -11.58
C LEU A 408 5.68 18.88 -10.60
N VAL A 409 4.58 19.47 -11.06
CA VAL A 409 3.33 19.51 -10.29
C VAL A 409 2.68 18.14 -10.39
N ARG A 410 2.67 17.41 -9.27
CA ARG A 410 2.05 16.08 -9.17
C ARG A 410 1.24 15.97 -7.90
N HIS A 411 0.33 15.01 -7.84
CA HIS A 411 -0.33 14.69 -6.58
C HIS A 411 0.68 14.22 -5.53
N ASN A 412 0.60 14.77 -4.32
CA ASN A 412 1.28 14.24 -3.14
C ASN A 412 0.59 12.93 -2.76
N SER A 413 1.20 11.81 -3.14
CA SER A 413 0.67 10.46 -2.92
C SER A 413 0.27 10.20 -1.46
N ALA A 414 1.10 10.62 -0.50
CA ALA A 414 0.85 10.37 0.91
C ALA A 414 -0.38 11.15 1.43
N GLN A 415 -0.46 12.43 1.07
CA GLN A 415 -1.55 13.30 1.49
C GLN A 415 -2.87 12.94 0.80
N LEU A 416 -2.83 12.69 -0.51
CA LEU A 416 -3.99 12.24 -1.28
C LEU A 416 -4.54 10.91 -0.74
N SER A 417 -3.66 9.93 -0.50
CA SER A 417 -4.06 8.63 0.06
C SER A 417 -4.67 8.79 1.46
N ARG A 418 -4.09 9.64 2.32
CA ARG A 418 -4.65 9.91 3.66
C ARG A 418 -6.07 10.45 3.57
N ILE A 419 -6.28 11.47 2.73
CA ILE A 419 -7.60 12.10 2.56
C ILE A 419 -8.64 11.10 2.05
N ILE A 420 -8.27 10.30 1.04
CA ILE A 420 -9.13 9.25 0.50
C ILE A 420 -9.50 8.24 1.59
N MET A 421 -8.52 7.73 2.32
CA MET A 421 -8.77 6.70 3.33
C MET A 421 -9.58 7.25 4.51
N ASP A 422 -9.30 8.48 4.96
CA ASP A 422 -10.11 9.16 5.98
C ASP A 422 -11.57 9.32 5.53
N MET A 423 -11.81 9.62 4.25
CA MET A 423 -13.16 9.71 3.69
C MET A 423 -13.83 8.34 3.65
N VAL A 424 -13.16 7.32 3.12
CA VAL A 424 -13.69 5.96 2.99
C VAL A 424 -14.01 5.38 4.36
N GLU A 425 -13.12 5.54 5.34
CA GLU A 425 -13.36 5.08 6.71
C GLU A 425 -14.55 5.81 7.33
N LYS A 426 -14.63 7.15 7.26
CA LYS A 426 -15.77 7.90 7.80
C LYS A 426 -17.09 7.48 7.19
N ILE A 427 -17.13 7.21 5.89
CA ILE A 427 -18.35 6.76 5.19
C ILE A 427 -18.71 5.34 5.62
N ARG A 428 -17.73 4.44 5.65
CA ARG A 428 -17.90 3.06 6.10
C ARG A 428 -18.43 3.01 7.55
N TYR A 429 -17.85 3.79 8.47
CA TYR A 429 -18.26 3.86 9.87
C TYR A 429 -19.65 4.49 10.05
N LYS A 430 -20.04 5.50 9.25
CA LYS A 430 -21.41 6.04 9.29
C LYS A 430 -22.46 5.00 8.89
N SER A 431 -22.10 4.09 7.99
CA SER A 431 -22.96 2.99 7.55
C SER A 431 -22.91 1.77 8.48
N GLN A 432 -21.85 1.65 9.29
CA GLN A 432 -21.58 0.50 10.16
C GLN A 432 -21.08 0.93 11.55
N VAL A 433 -21.89 1.54 12.45
CA VAL A 433 -21.76 1.16 13.87
C VAL A 433 -22.92 1.51 14.82
N PRO A 434 -23.23 0.61 15.76
CA PRO A 434 -23.66 0.95 17.11
C PRO A 434 -22.57 1.68 17.93
N PHE A 435 -22.91 2.88 18.39
CA PHE A 435 -22.40 3.74 19.49
C PHE A 435 -20.96 3.60 20.06
N LEU A 436 -20.40 2.41 20.27
CA LEU A 436 -19.19 2.22 21.08
C LEU A 436 -17.88 2.55 20.34
N ASP A 437 -17.77 2.25 19.04
CA ASP A 437 -16.56 2.55 18.26
C ASP A 437 -16.40 4.04 17.94
N TYR A 438 -17.53 4.77 17.87
CA TYR A 438 -17.53 6.23 17.76
C TYR A 438 -16.87 6.90 18.98
N TYR A 439 -17.05 6.31 20.16
CA TYR A 439 -16.50 6.83 21.41
C TYR A 439 -14.98 6.60 21.50
N LEU A 440 -14.48 5.46 21.02
CA LEU A 440 -13.05 5.14 21.03
C LEU A 440 -12.25 5.94 20.01
N TYR A 441 -12.85 6.30 18.86
CA TYR A 441 -12.16 7.04 17.80
C TYR A 441 -12.03 8.55 18.07
N ASN A 442 -12.94 9.12 18.88
CA ASN A 442 -12.91 10.54 19.25
C ASN A 442 -12.08 10.83 20.51
N LEU A 443 -11.33 9.85 21.03
CA LEU A 443 -10.36 10.12 22.08
C LEU A 443 -9.18 10.90 21.47
N PRO A 444 -8.87 12.11 21.97
CA PRO A 444 -7.72 12.87 21.49
C PRO A 444 -6.45 12.06 21.79
N VAL A 445 -5.71 11.72 20.73
CA VAL A 445 -4.37 11.17 20.85
C VAL A 445 -3.48 12.29 21.41
N SER A 446 -3.04 12.15 22.66
CA SER A 446 -2.11 13.06 23.30
C SER A 446 -0.83 13.14 22.47
N SER A 447 -0.54 14.33 21.95
CA SER A 447 0.74 14.68 21.35
C SER A 447 1.81 14.75 22.42
N GLU A 448 2.70 13.76 22.48
CA GLU A 448 3.97 13.87 23.20
C GLU A 448 5.14 13.68 22.22
N ASN A 449 5.99 14.72 22.21
CA ASN A 449 7.38 14.79 21.73
C ASN A 449 7.65 14.87 20.22
N ASP A 450 7.51 16.08 19.67
CA ASP A 450 8.42 16.63 18.66
C ASP A 450 9.01 17.95 19.22
N SER A 451 10.03 17.82 20.06
CA SER A 451 10.90 18.93 20.44
C SER A 451 12.26 18.38 20.87
N ASN A 452 13.15 18.18 19.90
CA ASN A 452 14.60 18.38 20.02
C ASN A 452 15.24 17.81 18.75
N ASP A 453 15.56 18.69 17.81
CA ASP A 453 16.70 18.60 16.90
C ASP A 453 16.77 19.92 16.12
N ASN A 454 17.28 20.94 16.80
CA ASN A 454 17.76 22.19 16.21
C ASN A 454 18.70 22.87 17.22
N GLU A 455 19.91 22.36 17.33
CA GLU A 455 21.07 23.08 17.87
C GLU A 455 22.33 22.34 17.39
N ASP A 456 22.93 22.84 16.31
CA ASP A 456 24.34 23.25 16.28
C ASP A 456 24.80 23.48 14.83
N VAL A 457 24.78 24.75 14.47
CA VAL A 457 25.63 25.35 13.44
C VAL A 457 26.84 25.92 14.16
N CYS A 458 28.00 25.29 13.97
CA CYS A 458 29.29 25.98 13.94
C CYS A 458 30.30 25.18 13.13
#